data_AF-A0A7C4G843-F1
#
_entry.id   AF-A0A7C4G843-F1
#
_cell.length_a   1.000
_cell.length_b   1.000
_cell.length_c   1.000
_cell.angle_alpha   90.00
_cell.angle_beta   90.00
_cell.angle_gamma   90.00
#
_symmetry.space_group_name_H-M   'P 1'
#
loop_
_entity.id
_entity.type
_entity.pdbx_description
1 polymer ?
#
loop_
_entity_poly.entity_id
_entity_poly.type
_entity_poly.pdbx_seq_one_letter_code
_entity_poly.pdbx_strand_id
1 'polypeptide(L)'
;MFEHKVKEALKFEKSIKIIDALLRFNGLTNFSNIERTSGVKGGALKHHLNRLGKLGIVNSDLRGFYKLKYKGVFYTILNLKKPYAYLGLLGRRNNREEPETLTALKLLKMEGIEYDRSYVITTSKALGEWENIDVVNCNFILCSGDEISDVNALRSRVKSIVEDIIENYPLIMDCTGATKPATIAFYDIASLYLIPLMYVTEDKK
;
A
#
# COMPACT_ATOMS: atom_id res chain seq x y z
N MET A 1 -2.33 -6.47 15.03
CA MET A 1 -1.27 -5.70 15.76
C MET A 1 -1.01 -4.32 15.13
N PHE A 2 -0.88 -4.21 13.80
CA PHE A 2 -0.74 -2.91 13.10
C PHE A 2 -2.03 -2.10 13.08
N GLU A 3 -3.15 -2.69 12.63
CA GLU A 3 -4.47 -2.04 12.63
C GLU A 3 -4.80 -1.35 13.97
N HIS A 4 -4.60 -2.04 15.09
CA HIS A 4 -4.83 -1.48 16.42
C HIS A 4 -3.98 -0.21 16.68
N LYS A 5 -2.71 -0.21 16.26
CA LYS A 5 -1.83 0.96 16.38
C LYS A 5 -2.35 2.13 15.54
N VAL A 6 -2.85 1.86 14.33
CA VAL A 6 -3.44 2.89 13.46
C VAL A 6 -4.72 3.46 14.07
N LYS A 7 -5.64 2.60 14.55
CA LYS A 7 -6.87 3.03 15.24
C LYS A 7 -6.54 3.89 16.48
N GLU A 8 -5.60 3.45 17.30
CA GLU A 8 -5.16 4.23 18.47
C GLU A 8 -4.48 5.55 18.08
N ALA A 9 -3.70 5.58 17.00
CA ALA A 9 -3.10 6.80 16.48
C ALA A 9 -4.16 7.83 16.06
N LEU A 10 -5.21 7.37 15.38
CA LEU A 10 -6.29 8.21 14.84
C LEU A 10 -7.40 8.53 15.86
N LYS A 11 -7.37 7.92 17.05
CA LYS A 11 -8.36 8.15 18.12
C LYS A 11 -8.55 9.61 18.54
N PHE A 12 -7.53 10.45 18.38
CA PHE A 12 -7.56 11.84 18.82
C PHE A 12 -7.40 12.79 17.64
N GLU A 13 -8.30 13.77 17.55
CA GLU A 13 -8.30 14.80 16.49
C GLU A 13 -6.93 15.51 16.36
N LYS A 14 -6.29 15.82 17.49
CA LYS A 14 -4.94 16.43 17.50
C LYS A 14 -3.89 15.54 16.86
N SER A 15 -3.99 14.22 17.02
CA SER A 15 -3.07 13.27 16.36
C SER A 15 -3.33 13.20 14.86
N ILE A 16 -4.59 13.25 14.43
CA ILE A 16 -4.95 13.35 13.01
C ILE A 16 -4.33 14.62 12.40
N LYS A 17 -4.50 15.77 13.05
CA LYS A 17 -3.91 17.05 12.62
C LYS A 17 -2.38 17.00 12.51
N ILE A 18 -1.72 16.30 13.43
CA ILE A 18 -0.26 16.11 13.41
C ILE A 18 0.17 15.20 12.24
N ILE A 19 -0.56 14.11 11.99
CA ILE A 19 -0.28 13.20 10.87
C ILE A 19 -0.50 13.92 9.53
N ASP A 20 -1.60 14.66 9.38
CA ASP A 20 -1.84 15.50 8.20
C ASP A 20 -0.70 16.51 7.98
N ALA A 21 -0.27 17.21 9.04
CA ALA A 21 0.86 18.12 8.97
C ALA A 21 2.16 17.43 8.52
N LEU A 22 2.44 16.22 9.03
CA LEU A 22 3.59 15.43 8.58
C LEU A 22 3.48 15.09 7.10
N LEU A 23 2.32 14.62 6.63
CA LEU A 23 2.10 14.24 5.22
C LEU A 23 2.29 15.43 4.26
N ARG A 24 1.90 16.65 4.66
CA ARG A 24 2.16 17.88 3.88
C ARG A 24 3.63 18.16 3.65
N PHE A 25 4.51 17.69 4.53
CA PHE A 25 5.97 17.73 4.37
C PHE A 25 6.54 16.37 3.95
N ASN A 26 5.79 15.60 3.16
CA ASN A 26 6.18 14.26 2.67
C ASN A 26 6.61 13.29 3.81
N GLY A 27 6.03 13.48 4.99
CA GLY A 27 6.25 12.68 6.19
C GLY A 27 7.56 12.96 6.92
N LEU A 28 8.28 14.05 6.65
CA LEU A 28 9.49 14.41 7.39
C LEU A 28 9.57 15.92 7.66
N THR A 29 9.50 16.32 8.92
CA THR A 29 9.63 17.75 9.29
C THR A 29 9.97 17.93 10.77
N ASN A 30 10.31 19.17 11.17
CA ASN A 30 10.66 19.51 12.55
C ASN A 30 9.42 19.91 13.39
N PHE A 31 9.62 20.03 14.70
CA PHE A 31 8.55 20.37 15.66
C PHE A 31 7.81 21.66 15.29
N SER A 32 8.53 22.74 14.98
CA SER A 32 7.96 24.06 14.71
C SER A 32 7.05 24.06 13.47
N ASN A 33 7.44 23.32 12.43
CA ASN A 33 6.61 23.16 11.23
C ASN A 33 5.34 22.36 11.52
N ILE A 34 5.43 21.31 12.35
CA ILE A 34 4.25 20.54 12.77
C ILE A 34 3.32 21.42 13.61
N GLU A 35 3.84 22.16 14.57
CA GLU A 35 3.07 23.09 15.42
C GLU A 35 2.31 24.12 14.57
N ARG A 36 3.04 24.80 13.67
CA ARG A 36 2.47 25.81 12.78
C ARG A 36 1.39 25.25 11.86
N THR A 37 1.61 24.06 11.29
CA THR A 37 0.74 23.47 10.26
C THR A 37 -0.46 22.74 10.86
N SER A 38 -0.27 22.04 11.98
CA SER A 38 -1.34 21.30 12.67
C SER A 38 -2.19 22.17 13.59
N GLY A 39 -1.66 23.32 14.03
CA GLY A 39 -2.26 24.18 15.05
C GLY A 39 -2.20 23.60 16.48
N VAL A 40 -1.55 22.45 16.67
CA VAL A 40 -1.39 21.82 18.00
C VAL A 40 -0.14 22.39 18.66
N LYS A 41 -0.31 23.05 19.82
CA LYS A 41 0.76 23.83 20.46
C LYS A 41 1.48 23.12 21.61
N GLY A 42 2.77 23.44 21.77
CA GLY A 42 3.59 23.22 22.95
C GLY A 42 3.50 21.82 23.56
N GLY A 43 3.14 21.75 24.85
CA GLY A 43 3.07 20.49 25.59
C GLY A 43 2.10 19.47 24.99
N ALA A 44 1.00 19.91 24.37
CA ALA A 44 0.05 19.02 23.72
C ALA A 44 0.68 18.34 22.49
N LEU A 45 1.43 19.10 21.67
CA LEU A 45 2.12 18.55 20.51
C LEU A 45 3.17 17.52 20.95
N LYS A 46 3.99 17.86 21.95
CA LYS A 46 4.99 16.95 22.51
C LYS A 46 4.36 15.66 23.05
N HIS A 47 3.23 15.76 23.77
CA HIS A 47 2.50 14.60 24.27
C HIS A 47 2.04 13.69 23.13
N HIS A 48 1.39 14.25 22.10
CA HIS A 48 0.89 13.46 20.97
C HIS A 48 2.01 12.86 20.12
N LEU A 49 3.10 13.59 19.86
CA LEU A 49 4.26 13.05 19.13
C LEU A 49 4.91 11.89 19.90
N ASN A 50 5.11 12.02 21.21
CA ASN A 50 5.62 10.93 22.04
C ASN A 50 4.71 9.71 22.00
N ARG A 51 3.38 9.92 22.03
CA ARG A 51 2.39 8.85 21.93
C ARG A 51 2.46 8.15 20.57
N LEU A 52 2.49 8.90 19.47
CA LEU A 52 2.64 8.37 18.12
C LEU A 52 3.96 7.61 17.95
N GLY A 53 5.03 8.06 18.62
CA GLY A 53 6.30 7.35 18.67
C GLY A 53 6.24 6.02 19.42
N LYS A 54 5.57 5.97 20.57
CA LYS A 54 5.32 4.71 21.29
C LYS A 54 4.50 3.70 20.46
N LEU A 55 3.60 4.19 19.60
CA LEU A 55 2.85 3.34 18.67
C LEU A 55 3.71 2.88 17.46
N GLY A 56 4.88 3.48 17.24
CA GLY A 56 5.75 3.20 16.09
C GLY A 56 5.25 3.83 14.78
N ILE A 57 4.40 4.85 14.87
CA ILE A 57 3.85 5.59 13.73
C ILE A 57 4.77 6.75 13.34
N VAL A 58 5.40 7.38 14.32
CA VAL A 58 6.34 8.49 14.10
C VAL A 58 7.67 8.16 14.75
N ASN A 59 8.77 8.27 14.01
CA ASN A 59 10.11 8.22 14.56
C ASN A 59 10.66 9.64 14.72
N SER A 60 11.47 9.89 15.74
CA SER A 60 12.24 11.14 15.85
C SER A 60 13.72 10.86 15.70
N ASP A 61 14.46 11.72 15.01
CA ASP A 61 15.92 11.68 14.97
C ASP A 61 16.56 12.63 15.99
N LEU A 62 17.87 12.50 16.21
CA LEU A 62 18.64 13.34 17.14
C LEU A 62 18.67 14.83 16.75
N ARG A 63 18.31 15.16 15.50
CA ARG A 63 18.29 16.53 14.97
C ARG A 63 16.92 17.20 15.15
N GLY A 64 15.99 16.54 15.84
CA GLY A 64 14.65 17.08 16.11
C GLY A 64 13.69 16.98 14.92
N PHE A 65 13.98 16.12 13.94
CA PHE A 65 13.04 15.79 12.87
C PHE A 65 12.16 14.62 13.26
N TYR A 66 10.90 14.68 12.85
CA TYR A 66 9.91 13.64 13.01
C TYR A 66 9.59 13.05 11.64
N LYS A 67 9.69 11.72 11.53
CA LYS A 67 9.40 10.93 10.34
C LYS A 67 8.16 10.09 10.54
N LEU A 68 7.15 10.26 9.69
CA LEU A 68 5.99 9.38 9.62
C LEU A 68 6.36 8.08 8.90
N LYS A 69 6.04 6.94 9.51
CA LYS A 69 6.14 5.62 8.87
C LYS A 69 4.83 5.27 8.16
N TYR A 70 4.90 4.41 7.13
CA TYR A 70 3.72 3.90 6.43
C TYR A 70 2.82 5.02 5.86
N LYS A 71 3.43 6.04 5.25
CA LYS A 71 2.73 7.24 4.73
C LYS A 71 1.55 6.87 3.83
N GLY A 72 1.70 5.83 3.02
CA GLY A 72 0.68 5.30 2.12
C GLY A 72 -0.64 4.99 2.80
N VAL A 73 -0.58 4.33 3.97
CA VAL A 73 -1.78 3.99 4.75
C VAL A 73 -2.52 5.26 5.17
N PHE A 74 -1.79 6.29 5.62
CA PHE A 74 -2.40 7.53 6.08
C PHE A 74 -2.88 8.42 4.92
N TYR A 75 -2.22 8.40 3.75
CA TYR A 75 -2.77 9.05 2.55
C TYR A 75 -4.15 8.48 2.20
N THR A 76 -4.31 7.15 2.23
CA THR A 76 -5.59 6.48 1.98
C THR A 76 -6.63 6.81 3.04
N ILE A 77 -6.32 6.63 4.33
CA ILE A 77 -7.30 6.80 5.41
C ILE A 77 -7.79 8.26 5.53
N LEU A 78 -6.89 9.22 5.31
CA LEU A 78 -7.23 10.65 5.37
C LEU A 78 -7.77 11.19 4.04
N ASN A 79 -7.94 10.32 3.03
CA ASN A 79 -8.45 10.65 1.70
C ASN A 79 -7.69 11.83 1.05
N LEU A 80 -6.36 11.81 1.17
CA LEU A 80 -5.49 12.83 0.61
C LEU A 80 -5.11 12.46 -0.82
N LYS A 81 -5.27 13.40 -1.75
CA LYS A 81 -4.97 13.18 -3.17
C LYS A 81 -3.46 12.92 -3.39
N LYS A 82 -3.13 11.68 -3.72
CA LYS A 82 -1.84 11.23 -4.21
C LYS A 82 -2.06 10.11 -5.23
N PRO A 83 -1.27 10.03 -6.31
CA PRO A 83 -1.26 8.86 -7.17
C PRO A 83 -0.96 7.60 -6.34
N TYR A 84 -1.71 6.54 -6.63
CA TYR A 84 -1.54 5.24 -6.00
C TYR A 84 -0.38 4.45 -6.63
N ALA A 85 0.22 3.59 -5.82
CA ALA A 85 0.87 2.40 -6.32
C ALA A 85 -0.18 1.28 -6.46
N TYR A 86 0.00 0.44 -7.47
CA TYR A 86 -0.79 -0.76 -7.71
C TYR A 86 0.07 -2.00 -7.46
N LEU A 87 -0.48 -3.00 -6.76
CA LEU A 87 0.13 -4.32 -6.60
C LEU A 87 -0.86 -5.41 -7.01
N GLY A 88 -0.62 -6.08 -8.12
CA GLY A 88 -1.48 -7.15 -8.64
C GLY A 88 -0.76 -8.47 -8.85
N LEU A 89 -1.49 -9.40 -9.49
CA LEU A 89 -1.03 -10.75 -9.81
C LEU A 89 -1.21 -11.01 -11.31
N LEU A 90 -0.22 -11.68 -11.91
CA LEU A 90 -0.32 -12.17 -13.28
C LEU A 90 -0.25 -13.69 -13.29
N GLY A 91 -1.38 -14.31 -13.63
CA GLY A 91 -1.54 -15.74 -13.80
C GLY A 91 -1.19 -16.23 -15.21
N ARG A 92 -1.38 -17.53 -15.45
CA ARG A 92 -1.24 -18.15 -16.77
C ARG A 92 -2.30 -17.63 -17.75
N ARG A 93 -1.99 -17.64 -19.04
CA ARG A 93 -2.87 -17.11 -20.08
C ARG A 93 -4.18 -17.86 -20.18
N ASN A 94 -4.15 -19.19 -20.11
CA ASN A 94 -5.35 -20.05 -20.14
C ASN A 94 -6.35 -19.66 -21.25
N ASN A 95 -5.85 -19.39 -22.46
CA ASN A 95 -6.61 -18.94 -23.64
C ASN A 95 -7.28 -17.56 -23.53
N ARG A 96 -6.98 -16.77 -22.49
CA ARG A 96 -7.43 -15.38 -22.41
C ARG A 96 -6.71 -14.50 -23.43
N GLU A 97 -7.44 -13.51 -23.93
CA GLU A 97 -6.91 -12.51 -24.85
C GLU A 97 -6.16 -11.39 -24.11
N GLU A 98 -6.62 -11.04 -22.91
CA GLU A 98 -6.07 -9.97 -22.07
C GLU A 98 -5.83 -10.47 -20.64
N PRO A 99 -4.69 -10.10 -20.00
CA PRO A 99 -4.44 -10.43 -18.62
C PRO A 99 -5.33 -9.62 -17.68
N GLU A 100 -5.76 -10.26 -16.59
CA GLU A 100 -6.64 -9.67 -15.59
C GLU A 100 -6.07 -8.40 -14.96
N THR A 101 -4.74 -8.32 -14.84
CA THR A 101 -4.03 -7.11 -14.38
C THR A 101 -4.33 -5.91 -15.26
N LEU A 102 -4.35 -6.06 -16.60
CA LEU A 102 -4.63 -4.93 -17.49
C LEU A 102 -6.10 -4.51 -17.39
N THR A 103 -7.02 -5.46 -17.26
CA THR A 103 -8.43 -5.19 -16.99
C THR A 103 -8.59 -4.38 -15.70
N ALA A 104 -7.94 -4.80 -14.60
CA ALA A 104 -7.98 -4.09 -13.32
C ALA A 104 -7.45 -2.66 -13.44
N LEU A 105 -6.30 -2.48 -14.09
CA LEU A 105 -5.69 -1.16 -14.31
C LEU A 105 -6.57 -0.23 -15.18
N LYS A 106 -7.29 -0.76 -16.17
CA LYS A 106 -8.27 -0.01 -16.97
C LYS A 106 -9.46 0.43 -16.12
N LEU A 107 -10.01 -0.47 -15.31
CA LEU A 107 -11.14 -0.18 -14.44
C LEU A 107 -10.79 0.91 -13.41
N LEU A 108 -9.61 0.83 -12.78
CA LEU A 108 -9.13 1.87 -11.87
C LEU A 108 -9.09 3.24 -12.54
N LYS A 109 -8.59 3.30 -13.79
CA LYS A 109 -8.53 4.54 -14.56
C LYS A 109 -9.93 5.08 -14.91
N MET A 110 -10.88 4.21 -15.23
CA MET A 110 -12.28 4.58 -15.49
C MET A 110 -12.96 5.17 -14.25
N GLU A 111 -12.64 4.66 -13.06
CA GLU A 111 -13.11 5.18 -11.77
C GLU A 111 -12.39 6.46 -11.32
N GLY A 112 -11.51 7.02 -12.16
CA GLY A 112 -10.76 8.24 -11.85
C GLY A 112 -9.66 8.04 -10.79
N ILE A 113 -9.24 6.79 -10.55
CA ILE A 113 -8.13 6.49 -9.65
C ILE A 113 -6.82 6.62 -10.43
N GLU A 114 -6.03 7.62 -10.04
CA GLU A 114 -4.69 7.83 -10.59
C GLU A 114 -3.68 6.89 -9.93
N TYR A 115 -2.81 6.27 -10.73
CA TYR A 115 -1.65 5.51 -10.27
C TYR A 115 -0.39 5.86 -11.06
N ASP A 116 0.76 5.87 -10.39
CA ASP A 116 2.07 6.21 -10.99
C ASP A 116 3.03 5.01 -11.05
N ARG A 117 2.72 3.94 -10.33
CA ARG A 117 3.54 2.74 -10.21
C ARG A 117 2.66 1.50 -10.23
N SER A 118 3.02 0.52 -11.05
CA SER A 118 2.37 -0.78 -11.08
C SER A 118 3.39 -1.87 -10.81
N TYR A 119 3.09 -2.74 -9.85
CA TYR A 119 3.87 -3.90 -9.47
C TYR A 119 3.04 -5.16 -9.68
N VAL A 120 3.64 -6.19 -10.25
CA VAL A 120 2.94 -7.43 -10.61
C VAL A 120 3.75 -8.62 -10.15
N ILE A 121 3.17 -9.42 -9.24
CA ILE A 121 3.78 -10.68 -8.80
C ILE A 121 3.39 -11.78 -9.78
N THR A 122 4.38 -12.53 -10.27
CA THR A 122 4.15 -13.58 -11.28
C THR A 122 5.24 -14.65 -11.25
N THR A 123 5.07 -15.70 -12.05
CA THR A 123 6.11 -16.70 -12.31
C THR A 123 6.70 -16.49 -13.69
N SER A 124 7.95 -16.90 -13.92
CA SER A 124 8.56 -16.80 -15.26
C SER A 124 7.74 -17.52 -16.34
N LYS A 125 7.08 -18.62 -15.98
CA LYS A 125 6.20 -19.37 -16.88
C LYS A 125 4.96 -18.56 -17.28
N ALA A 126 4.28 -17.94 -16.31
CA ALA A 126 3.13 -17.11 -16.59
C ALA A 126 3.53 -15.88 -17.42
N LEU A 127 4.62 -15.20 -17.05
CA LEU A 127 5.14 -14.06 -17.80
C LEU A 127 5.45 -14.42 -19.26
N GLY A 128 6.07 -15.58 -19.50
CA GLY A 128 6.38 -16.08 -20.84
C GLY A 128 5.16 -16.29 -21.75
N GLU A 129 4.00 -16.65 -21.18
CA GLU A 129 2.75 -16.83 -21.94
C GLU A 129 2.14 -15.49 -22.43
N TRP A 130 2.59 -14.39 -21.83
CA TRP A 130 2.10 -13.03 -22.09
C TRP A 130 3.11 -12.15 -22.84
N GLU A 131 4.21 -12.71 -23.35
CA GLU A 131 5.30 -11.97 -24.04
C GLU A 131 4.83 -11.08 -25.21
N ASN A 132 3.71 -11.43 -25.84
CA ASN A 132 3.14 -10.69 -26.96
C ASN A 132 2.20 -9.54 -26.54
N ILE A 133 1.97 -9.34 -25.24
CA ILE A 133 1.12 -8.29 -24.71
C ILE A 133 1.98 -7.22 -24.07
N ASP A 134 1.69 -5.98 -24.43
CA ASP A 134 2.36 -4.81 -23.87
C ASP A 134 1.91 -4.61 -22.41
N VAL A 135 2.58 -5.32 -21.51
CA VAL A 135 2.51 -5.10 -20.07
C VAL A 135 3.68 -4.20 -19.61
N VAL A 136 4.29 -3.42 -20.53
CA VAL A 136 5.59 -2.75 -20.37
C VAL A 136 5.62 -1.70 -19.24
N ASN A 137 4.45 -1.25 -18.77
CA ASN A 137 4.35 -0.31 -17.66
C ASN A 137 4.25 -0.97 -16.27
N CYS A 138 4.46 -2.29 -16.18
CA CYS A 138 4.47 -3.00 -14.90
C CYS A 138 5.88 -3.42 -14.48
N ASN A 139 6.18 -3.22 -13.19
CA ASN A 139 7.37 -3.75 -12.55
C ASN A 139 7.08 -5.20 -12.11
N PHE A 140 7.69 -6.16 -12.80
CA PHE A 140 7.50 -7.57 -12.49
C PHE A 140 8.33 -8.03 -11.30
N ILE A 141 7.67 -8.74 -10.38
CA ILE A 141 8.27 -9.39 -9.24
C ILE A 141 8.12 -10.89 -9.43
N LEU A 142 9.23 -11.55 -9.78
CA LEU A 142 9.24 -12.98 -10.06
C LEU A 142 9.25 -13.79 -8.76
N CYS A 143 8.40 -14.81 -8.74
CA CYS A 143 8.33 -15.85 -7.73
C CYS A 143 8.49 -17.23 -8.38
N SER A 144 8.98 -18.21 -7.62
CA SER A 144 9.02 -19.59 -8.09
C SER A 144 7.60 -20.21 -8.10
N GLY A 145 7.43 -21.31 -8.84
CA GLY A 145 6.17 -22.07 -8.83
C GLY A 145 5.81 -22.64 -7.45
N ASP A 146 6.82 -23.00 -6.66
CA ASP A 146 6.65 -23.47 -5.30
C ASP A 146 6.26 -22.32 -4.36
N GLU A 147 6.90 -21.15 -4.51
CA GLU A 147 6.61 -19.96 -3.70
C GLU A 147 5.18 -19.45 -3.93
N ILE A 148 4.71 -19.39 -5.18
CA ILE A 148 3.35 -18.91 -5.48
C ILE A 148 2.25 -19.89 -5.02
N SER A 149 2.62 -21.15 -4.75
CA SER A 149 1.72 -22.19 -4.27
C SER A 149 1.71 -22.33 -2.75
N ASP A 150 2.70 -21.75 -2.06
CA ASP A 150 2.81 -21.72 -0.60
C ASP A 150 2.31 -20.38 -0.04
N VAL A 151 1.18 -20.44 0.69
CA VAL A 151 0.56 -19.29 1.33
C VAL A 151 1.52 -18.55 2.26
N ASN A 152 2.35 -19.26 3.03
CA ASN A 152 3.22 -18.65 4.04
C ASN A 152 4.44 -17.98 3.41
N ALA A 153 5.04 -18.63 2.40
CA ALA A 153 6.14 -18.06 1.64
C ALA A 153 5.67 -16.79 0.92
N LEU A 154 4.55 -16.87 0.21
CA LEU A 154 3.98 -15.75 -0.51
C LEU A 154 3.52 -14.63 0.43
N ARG A 155 2.91 -14.94 1.58
CA ARG A 155 2.52 -13.92 2.59
C ARG A 155 3.75 -13.14 3.07
N SER A 156 4.87 -13.82 3.33
CA SER A 156 6.11 -13.18 3.78
C SER A 156 6.70 -12.28 2.69
N ARG A 157 6.67 -12.75 1.43
CA ARG A 157 7.13 -11.99 0.26
C ARG A 157 6.27 -10.75 0.01
N VAL A 158 4.96 -10.91 -0.07
CA VAL A 158 3.97 -9.83 -0.27
C VAL A 158 4.09 -8.81 0.86
N LYS A 159 4.23 -9.25 2.11
CA LYS A 159 4.44 -8.34 3.25
C LYS A 159 5.64 -7.42 3.04
N SER A 160 6.79 -7.97 2.66
CA SER A 160 8.01 -7.16 2.45
C SER A 160 7.82 -6.14 1.34
N ILE A 161 7.14 -6.51 0.25
CA ILE A 161 6.85 -5.63 -0.89
C ILE A 161 5.89 -4.51 -0.45
N VAL A 162 4.83 -4.89 0.24
CA VAL A 162 3.82 -3.94 0.74
C VAL A 162 4.44 -2.94 1.71
N GLU A 163 5.27 -3.39 2.66
CA GLU A 163 5.94 -2.50 3.62
C GLU A 163 6.84 -1.46 2.94
N ASP A 164 7.54 -1.84 1.87
CA ASP A 164 8.38 -0.93 1.08
C ASP A 164 7.52 0.11 0.33
N ILE A 165 6.45 -0.34 -0.33
CA ILE A 165 5.57 0.55 -1.10
C ILE A 165 4.85 1.55 -0.19
N ILE A 166 4.21 1.07 0.87
CA ILE A 166 3.39 1.92 1.76
C ILE A 166 4.22 2.87 2.61
N GLU A 167 5.54 2.70 2.68
CA GLU A 167 6.41 3.70 3.29
C GLU A 167 6.24 5.05 2.58
N ASN A 168 5.96 5.06 1.27
CA ASN A 168 5.90 6.29 0.48
C ASN A 168 4.58 6.54 -0.28
N TYR A 169 3.89 5.49 -0.72
CA TYR A 169 2.77 5.61 -1.67
C TYR A 169 1.50 4.99 -1.11
N PRO A 170 0.31 5.60 -1.28
CA PRO A 170 -0.93 4.89 -1.05
C PRO A 170 -0.99 3.71 -2.01
N LEU A 171 -1.50 2.57 -1.54
CA LEU A 171 -1.45 1.30 -2.29
C LEU A 171 -2.88 0.79 -2.52
N ILE A 172 -3.10 0.23 -3.71
CA ILE A 172 -4.25 -0.62 -4.02
C ILE A 172 -3.70 -2.01 -4.37
N MET A 173 -4.25 -3.03 -3.75
CA MET A 173 -3.93 -4.42 -4.05
C MET A 173 -5.01 -5.04 -4.93
N ASP A 174 -4.61 -5.93 -5.85
CA ASP A 174 -5.49 -6.70 -6.71
C ASP A 174 -5.21 -8.20 -6.56
N CYS A 175 -6.24 -8.98 -6.24
CA CYS A 175 -6.15 -10.45 -6.13
C CYS A 175 -6.86 -11.21 -7.27
N THR A 176 -7.16 -10.56 -8.40
CA THR A 176 -7.89 -11.16 -9.52
C THR A 176 -7.11 -12.28 -10.22
N GLY A 177 -5.85 -12.06 -10.56
CA GLY A 177 -5.04 -13.00 -11.38
C GLY A 177 -4.52 -14.24 -10.64
N ALA A 178 -5.17 -14.65 -9.56
CA ALA A 178 -4.55 -15.43 -8.49
C ALA A 178 -4.96 -16.91 -8.41
N THR A 179 -4.02 -17.73 -7.93
CA THR A 179 -4.33 -19.03 -7.30
C THR A 179 -4.95 -18.80 -5.92
N LYS A 180 -5.65 -19.80 -5.36
CA LYS A 180 -6.19 -19.72 -3.98
C LYS A 180 -5.14 -19.29 -2.95
N PRO A 181 -3.90 -19.81 -2.95
CA PRO A 181 -2.87 -19.35 -2.04
C PRO A 181 -2.55 -17.86 -2.14
N ALA A 182 -2.45 -17.33 -3.36
CA ALA A 182 -2.16 -15.92 -3.60
C ALA A 182 -3.31 -15.02 -3.16
N THR A 183 -4.57 -15.40 -3.39
CA THR A 183 -5.74 -14.68 -2.88
C THR A 183 -5.72 -14.59 -1.35
N ILE A 184 -5.44 -15.70 -0.65
CA ILE A 184 -5.38 -15.72 0.82
C ILE A 184 -4.26 -14.80 1.33
N ALA A 185 -3.06 -14.90 0.74
CA ALA A 185 -1.93 -14.06 1.13
C ALA A 185 -2.23 -12.56 0.91
N PHE A 186 -2.85 -12.19 -0.21
CA PHE A 186 -3.23 -10.80 -0.49
C PHE A 186 -4.29 -10.29 0.48
N TYR A 187 -5.31 -11.11 0.78
CA TYR A 187 -6.36 -10.75 1.74
C TYR A 187 -5.79 -10.51 3.14
N ASP A 188 -4.93 -11.41 3.62
CA ASP A 188 -4.30 -11.29 4.94
C ASP A 188 -3.47 -10.02 5.06
N ILE A 189 -2.65 -9.72 4.04
CA ILE A 189 -1.77 -8.54 4.05
C ILE A 189 -2.56 -7.26 3.87
N ALA A 190 -3.54 -7.23 2.96
CA ALA A 190 -4.38 -6.05 2.77
C ALA A 190 -5.13 -5.69 4.06
N SER A 191 -5.72 -6.70 4.72
CA SER A 191 -6.38 -6.55 6.02
C SER A 191 -5.41 -6.07 7.10
N LEU A 192 -4.22 -6.67 7.19
CA LEU A 192 -3.21 -6.31 8.19
C LEU A 192 -2.79 -4.84 8.12
N TYR A 193 -2.64 -4.28 6.92
CA TYR A 193 -2.17 -2.91 6.69
C TYR A 193 -3.27 -1.90 6.33
N LEU A 194 -4.54 -2.31 6.35
CA LEU A 194 -5.69 -1.46 6.00
C LEU A 194 -5.62 -0.93 4.55
N ILE A 195 -5.21 -1.80 3.63
CA ILE A 195 -5.03 -1.48 2.22
C ILE A 195 -6.30 -1.90 1.45
N PRO A 196 -6.83 -1.06 0.55
CA PRO A 196 -7.88 -1.46 -0.37
C PRO A 196 -7.46 -2.66 -1.22
N LEU A 197 -8.29 -3.70 -1.22
CA LEU A 197 -8.12 -4.90 -2.04
C LEU A 197 -9.27 -5.02 -3.03
N MET A 198 -8.96 -5.16 -4.31
CA MET A 198 -9.93 -5.38 -5.37
C MET A 198 -9.87 -6.82 -5.89
N TYR A 199 -11.01 -7.28 -6.39
CA TYR A 199 -11.18 -8.52 -7.14
C TYR A 199 -12.14 -8.24 -8.29
N VAL A 200 -11.67 -8.37 -9.52
CA VAL A 200 -12.45 -8.13 -10.73
C VAL A 200 -13.11 -9.44 -11.12
N THR A 201 -14.44 -9.49 -11.01
CA THR A 201 -15.22 -10.61 -11.52
C THR A 201 -15.32 -10.50 -13.05
N GLU A 202 -14.94 -11.56 -13.76
CA GLU A 202 -15.36 -11.71 -15.16
C GLU A 202 -16.89 -11.91 -15.16
N ASP A 203 -17.61 -11.09 -15.94
CA ASP A 203 -19.05 -11.31 -16.15
C ASP A 203 -19.25 -12.72 -16.69
N LYS A 204 -20.09 -13.50 -16.01
CA LYS A 204 -20.56 -14.77 -16.56
C LYS A 204 -21.37 -14.45 -17.81
N LYS A 205 -20.78 -14.67 -18.98
CA LYS A 205 -21.55 -14.81 -20.22
C LYS A 205 -22.49 -16.00 -20.11
#